data_AF-T0YDI8-F1
#
_entry.id   AF-T0YDI8-F1
#
_cell.length_a   1.000
_cell.length_b   1.000
_cell.length_c   1.000
_cell.angle_alpha   90.00
_cell.angle_beta   90.00
_cell.angle_gamma   90.00
#
_symmetry.space_group_name_H-M   'P 1'
#
loop_
_entity.id
_entity.type
_entity.pdbx_description
1 polymer ?
#
loop_
_entity_poly.entity_id
_entity_poly.type
_entity_poly.pdbx_seq_one_letter_code
_entity_poly.pdbx_strand_id
1 'polypeptide(L)'
;MAVAANGKTSSTNGKIALSEGARRLLREAGALLLFPIAVYVLVCLLTHNRDDPSWSHSGPELGVANWGGLIGAYLSDALLWFFGITAYAFPVLLAALALHVLRERARAPRSPLEPTLRLIGFVGFVASGAALA
;
A
#
# COMPACT_ATOMS: atom_id res chain seq x y z
N MET A 1 30.99 -11.36 -49.67
CA MET A 1 29.86 -10.48 -49.28
C MET A 1 29.90 -10.34 -47.76
N ALA A 2 30.28 -9.16 -47.26
CA ALA A 2 30.48 -8.92 -45.83
C ALA A 2 29.13 -8.57 -45.15
N VAL A 3 28.75 -9.36 -44.14
CA VAL A 3 27.59 -9.10 -43.29
C VAL A 3 27.99 -8.02 -42.27
N ALA A 4 27.55 -6.79 -42.52
CA ALA A 4 27.68 -5.67 -41.59
C ALA A 4 26.30 -5.36 -40.98
N ALA A 5 25.98 -5.93 -39.81
CA ALA A 5 24.84 -5.51 -38.99
C ALA A 5 24.88 -6.12 -37.58
N ASN A 6 25.60 -5.53 -36.60
CA ASN A 6 25.43 -5.93 -35.19
C ASN A 6 25.67 -4.83 -34.13
N GLY A 7 25.80 -3.55 -34.51
CA GLY A 7 26.07 -2.47 -33.55
C GLY A 7 24.84 -1.94 -32.80
N LYS A 8 23.66 -1.92 -33.44
CA LYS A 8 22.44 -1.30 -32.88
C LYS A 8 21.66 -2.22 -31.92
N THR A 9 21.81 -3.53 -32.07
CA THR A 9 21.12 -4.56 -31.27
C THR A 9 21.67 -4.67 -29.86
N SER A 10 22.99 -4.48 -29.66
CA SER A 10 23.65 -4.56 -28.35
C SER A 10 23.28 -3.38 -27.41
N SER A 11 23.29 -2.15 -27.92
CA SER A 11 22.95 -0.96 -27.10
C SER A 11 21.48 -0.95 -26.66
N THR A 12 20.57 -1.38 -27.54
CA THR A 12 19.14 -1.47 -27.22
C THR A 12 18.85 -2.54 -26.17
N ASN A 13 19.47 -3.72 -26.28
CA ASN A 13 19.34 -4.80 -25.28
C ASN A 13 19.89 -4.39 -23.91
N GLY A 14 21.03 -3.69 -23.86
CA GLY A 14 21.58 -3.16 -22.61
C GLY A 14 20.61 -2.19 -21.92
N LYS A 15 20.05 -1.22 -22.67
CA LYS A 15 19.06 -0.27 -22.14
C LYS A 15 17.79 -0.96 -21.63
N ILE A 16 17.28 -1.97 -22.36
CA ILE A 16 16.11 -2.75 -21.95
C ILE A 16 16.40 -3.51 -20.65
N ALA A 17 17.55 -4.19 -20.55
CA ALA A 17 17.94 -4.93 -19.34
C ALA A 17 18.10 -4.01 -18.12
N LEU A 18 18.69 -2.82 -18.27
CA LEU A 18 18.79 -1.85 -17.18
C LEU A 18 17.43 -1.30 -16.76
N SER A 19 16.53 -1.07 -17.72
CA SER A 19 15.16 -0.60 -17.44
C SER A 19 14.32 -1.64 -16.69
N GLU A 20 14.49 -2.93 -16.99
CA GLU A 20 13.78 -4.02 -16.33
C GLU A 20 14.31 -4.25 -14.91
N GLY A 21 15.64 -4.20 -14.73
CA GLY A 21 16.28 -4.23 -13.42
C GLY A 21 15.84 -3.05 -12.54
N ALA A 22 15.81 -1.84 -13.08
CA ALA A 22 15.36 -0.65 -12.37
C ALA A 22 13.86 -0.75 -11.98
N ARG A 23 12.99 -1.19 -12.90
CA ARG A 23 11.56 -1.43 -12.61
C ARG A 23 11.37 -2.43 -11.49
N ARG A 24 12.15 -3.51 -11.50
CA ARG A 24 12.11 -4.54 -10.46
C ARG A 24 12.52 -3.97 -9.11
N LEU A 25 13.63 -3.24 -9.05
CA LEU A 25 14.11 -2.60 -7.82
C LEU A 25 13.09 -1.59 -7.26
N LEU A 26 12.49 -0.76 -8.11
CA LEU A 26 11.45 0.20 -7.70
C LEU A 26 10.22 -0.51 -7.13
N ARG A 27 9.75 -1.58 -7.78
CA ARG A 27 8.61 -2.37 -7.30
C ARG A 27 8.91 -3.01 -5.94
N GLU A 28 10.10 -3.55 -5.78
CA GLU A 28 10.53 -4.20 -4.54
C GLU A 28 10.73 -3.20 -3.40
N ALA A 29 11.40 -2.07 -3.66
CA ALA A 29 11.57 -0.99 -2.69
C ALA A 29 10.20 -0.41 -2.26
N GLY A 30 9.31 -0.24 -3.23
CA GLY A 30 7.92 0.16 -2.98
C GLY A 30 7.22 -0.81 -2.04
N ALA A 31 7.25 -2.12 -2.31
CA ALA A 31 6.61 -3.12 -1.45
C ALA A 31 7.22 -3.18 -0.04
N LEU A 32 8.55 -3.07 0.07
CA LEU A 32 9.24 -3.07 1.36
C LEU A 32 8.88 -1.87 2.23
N LEU A 33 8.63 -0.70 1.61
CA LEU A 33 8.21 0.51 2.30
C LEU A 33 6.70 0.51 2.59
N LEU A 34 5.90 -0.05 1.67
CA LEU A 34 4.45 -0.08 1.78
C LEU A 34 3.97 -1.04 2.88
N PHE A 35 4.66 -2.17 3.07
CA PHE A 35 4.32 -3.15 4.11
C PHE A 35 4.30 -2.58 5.54
N PRO A 36 5.38 -1.95 6.06
CA PRO A 36 5.37 -1.37 7.40
C PRO A 36 4.37 -0.22 7.53
N ILE A 37 4.13 0.55 6.47
CA ILE A 37 3.08 1.60 6.48
C ILE A 37 1.70 0.95 6.66
N ALA A 38 1.41 -0.11 5.91
CA ALA A 38 0.14 -0.84 6.03
C ALA A 38 -0.06 -1.37 7.45
N VAL A 39 0.99 -1.98 8.03
CA VAL A 39 0.97 -2.49 9.41
C VAL A 39 0.77 -1.35 10.41
N TYR A 40 1.46 -0.23 10.25
CA TYR A 40 1.29 0.95 11.10
C TYR A 40 -0.17 1.43 11.08
N VAL A 41 -0.75 1.61 9.89
CA VAL A 41 -2.16 2.02 9.74
C VAL A 41 -3.11 1.02 10.40
N LEU A 42 -2.86 -0.28 10.25
CA LEU A 42 -3.67 -1.31 10.90
C LEU A 42 -3.60 -1.23 12.42
N VAL A 43 -2.40 -1.04 12.98
CA VAL A 43 -2.21 -0.85 14.43
C VAL A 43 -2.98 0.39 14.90
N CYS A 44 -2.84 1.52 14.20
CA CYS A 44 -3.56 2.75 14.53
C CYS A 44 -5.08 2.54 14.57
N LEU A 45 -5.64 1.77 13.61
CA LEU A 45 -7.07 1.46 13.57
C LEU A 45 -7.48 0.51 14.71
N LEU A 46 -6.71 -0.55 14.96
CA LEU A 46 -7.02 -1.54 16.01
C LEU A 46 -6.94 -0.94 17.41
N THR A 47 -6.04 0.03 17.62
CA THR A 47 -5.87 0.73 18.90
C THR A 47 -6.56 2.09 18.90
N HIS A 48 -7.56 2.31 18.04
CA HIS A 48 -8.32 3.55 18.02
C HIS A 48 -9.12 3.72 19.31
N ASN A 49 -8.98 4.87 19.96
CA ASN A 49 -9.78 5.27 21.10
C ASN A 49 -10.53 6.57 20.76
N ARG A 50 -11.83 6.63 21.09
CA ARG A 50 -12.66 7.81 20.90
C ARG A 50 -12.29 8.96 21.82
N ASP A 51 -11.62 8.64 22.93
CA ASP A 51 -11.11 9.64 23.86
C ASP A 51 -9.76 10.22 23.39
N ASP A 52 -9.17 9.75 22.29
CA ASP A 52 -7.94 10.33 21.75
C ASP A 52 -8.21 11.69 21.06
N PRO A 53 -7.18 12.57 20.93
CA PRO A 53 -7.32 13.81 20.17
C PRO A 53 -7.78 13.56 18.73
N SER A 54 -8.78 14.30 18.30
CA SER A 54 -9.38 14.19 16.97
C SER A 54 -9.66 15.58 16.39
N TRP A 55 -10.11 15.67 15.13
CA TRP A 55 -10.35 16.97 14.50
C TRP A 55 -11.47 17.76 15.17
N SER A 56 -12.41 17.08 15.82
CA SER A 56 -13.54 17.68 16.54
C SER A 56 -13.33 17.71 18.05
N HIS A 57 -12.24 17.14 18.56
CA HIS A 57 -11.97 17.01 19.99
C HIS A 57 -10.51 17.34 20.31
N SER A 58 -10.30 18.42 21.06
CA SER A 58 -9.00 18.66 21.70
C SER A 58 -8.82 17.59 22.78
N GLY A 59 -7.98 16.59 22.50
CA GLY A 59 -7.90 15.38 23.32
C GLY A 59 -7.39 15.60 24.76
N PRO A 60 -7.49 14.57 25.60
CA PRO A 60 -7.41 14.68 27.05
C PRO A 60 -5.98 14.99 27.53
N GLU A 61 -5.87 15.68 28.66
CA GLU A 61 -4.58 16.07 29.25
C GLU A 61 -3.69 14.87 29.65
N LEU A 62 -4.24 13.65 29.71
CA LEU A 62 -3.55 12.43 30.15
C LEU A 62 -2.74 11.71 29.05
N GLY A 63 -2.78 12.18 27.80
CA GLY A 63 -1.99 11.61 26.69
C GLY A 63 -2.78 10.70 25.76
N VAL A 64 -2.13 10.30 24.66
CA VAL A 64 -2.76 9.55 23.55
C VAL A 64 -2.68 8.04 23.81
N ALA A 65 -3.81 7.35 23.78
CA ALA A 65 -3.91 5.91 23.96
C ALA A 65 -3.55 5.11 22.68
N ASN A 66 -3.76 5.70 21.50
CA ASN A 66 -3.36 5.09 20.23
C ASN A 66 -1.86 4.75 20.21
N TRP A 67 -1.53 3.51 19.86
CA TRP A 67 -0.13 3.06 19.78
C TRP A 67 0.64 3.72 18.64
N GLY A 68 -0.06 4.25 17.64
CA GLY A 68 0.52 5.13 16.62
C GLY A 68 0.78 6.56 17.09
N GLY A 69 0.52 6.86 18.36
CA GLY A 69 0.63 8.19 18.95
C GLY A 69 -0.40 9.17 18.38
N LEU A 70 -0.11 10.47 18.47
CA LEU A 70 -0.99 11.54 18.00
C LEU A 70 -1.36 11.38 16.52
N ILE A 71 -0.37 11.08 15.67
CA ILE A 71 -0.60 10.89 14.23
C ILE A 71 -1.53 9.70 14.00
N GLY A 72 -1.33 8.60 14.73
CA GLY A 72 -2.18 7.41 14.65
C GLY A 72 -3.62 7.67 15.09
N ALA A 73 -3.82 8.48 16.13
CA ALA A 73 -5.14 8.89 16.59
C ALA A 73 -5.91 9.65 15.48
N TYR A 74 -5.34 10.74 14.94
CA TYR A 74 -5.96 11.48 13.84
C TYR A 74 -6.17 10.64 12.58
N LEU A 75 -5.20 9.80 12.23
CA LEU A 75 -5.29 8.97 11.04
C LEU A 75 -6.41 7.92 11.14
N SER A 76 -6.49 7.23 12.28
CA SER A 76 -7.53 6.22 12.52
C SER A 76 -8.91 6.86 12.62
N ASP A 77 -9.02 8.03 13.27
CA ASP A 77 -10.26 8.80 13.35
C ASP A 77 -10.76 9.21 11.95
N ALA A 78 -9.90 9.79 11.12
CA ALA A 78 -10.24 10.16 9.75
C ALA A 78 -10.69 8.95 8.91
N LEU A 79 -9.94 7.85 8.96
CA LEU A 79 -10.25 6.62 8.22
C LEU A 79 -11.60 6.02 8.65
N LEU A 80 -11.87 5.97 9.95
CA LEU A 80 -13.14 5.46 10.47
C LEU A 80 -14.30 6.42 10.19
N TRP A 81 -14.05 7.73 10.17
CA TRP A 81 -15.07 8.72 9.83
C TRP A 81 -15.50 8.65 8.37
N PHE A 82 -14.55 8.45 7.43
CA PHE A 82 -14.87 8.34 6.00
C PHE A 82 -15.36 6.95 5.57
N PHE A 83 -14.79 5.88 6.13
CA PHE A 83 -15.02 4.51 5.64
C PHE A 83 -15.66 3.57 6.67
N GLY A 84 -15.80 4.00 7.92
CA GLY A 84 -16.34 3.17 9.00
C GLY A 84 -15.56 1.87 9.18
N ILE A 85 -16.27 0.78 9.48
CA ILE A 85 -15.69 -0.55 9.68
C ILE A 85 -14.93 -1.08 8.46
N THR A 86 -15.20 -0.55 7.27
CA THR A 86 -14.51 -1.00 6.06
C THR A 86 -13.08 -0.47 5.95
N ALA A 87 -12.71 0.54 6.76
CA ALA A 87 -11.36 1.09 6.86
C ALA A 87 -10.31 0.01 7.19
N TYR A 88 -10.66 -1.00 7.98
CA TYR A 88 -9.76 -2.08 8.39
C TYR A 88 -9.29 -2.95 7.22
N ALA A 89 -10.08 -3.06 6.16
CA ALA A 89 -9.71 -3.87 5.02
C ALA A 89 -8.66 -3.21 4.13
N PHE A 90 -8.56 -1.87 4.14
CA PHE A 90 -7.55 -1.14 3.37
C PHE A 90 -6.11 -1.53 3.74
N PRO A 91 -5.66 -1.42 5.00
CA PRO A 91 -4.30 -1.82 5.37
C PRO A 91 -4.08 -3.33 5.25
N VAL A 92 -5.10 -4.16 5.46
CA VAL A 92 -5.00 -5.63 5.27
C VAL A 92 -4.70 -5.98 3.81
N LEU A 93 -5.42 -5.36 2.86
CA LEU A 93 -5.17 -5.56 1.43
C LEU A 93 -3.80 -5.03 1.02
N LEU A 94 -3.42 -3.86 1.54
CA LEU A 94 -2.12 -3.25 1.26
C LEU A 94 -0.97 -4.13 1.76
N ALA A 95 -1.10 -4.69 2.96
CA ALA A 95 -0.14 -5.64 3.53
C ALA A 95 -0.09 -6.94 2.72
N ALA A 96 -1.25 -7.49 2.32
CA ALA A 96 -1.32 -8.68 1.48
C ALA A 96 -0.64 -8.48 0.12
N LEU A 97 -0.85 -7.33 -0.52
CA LEU A 97 -0.20 -6.95 -1.77
C LEU A 97 1.31 -6.86 -1.61
N ALA A 98 1.78 -6.15 -0.58
CA ALA A 98 3.20 -6.01 -0.31
C ALA A 98 3.85 -7.37 -0.01
N LEU A 99 3.18 -8.26 0.73
CA LEU A 99 3.62 -9.63 0.96
C LEU A 99 3.64 -10.46 -0.32
N HIS A 100 2.67 -10.31 -1.21
CA HIS A 100 2.68 -11.00 -2.51
C HIS A 100 3.89 -10.58 -3.34
N VAL A 101 4.14 -9.27 -3.48
CA VAL A 101 5.30 -8.74 -4.21
C VAL A 101 6.61 -9.21 -3.57
N LEU A 102 6.67 -9.27 -2.24
CA LEU A 102 7.86 -9.74 -1.52
C LEU A 102 8.05 -11.27 -1.64
N ARG A 103 6.97 -12.06 -1.67
CA ARG A 103 6.99 -13.52 -1.86
C ARG A 103 7.29 -13.94 -3.29
N GLU A 104 6.93 -13.13 -4.28
CA GLU A 104 7.33 -13.34 -5.68
C GLU A 104 8.84 -13.25 -5.90
N ARG A 105 9.61 -12.80 -4.90
CA ARG A 105 11.06 -13.05 -4.86
C ARG A 105 11.41 -14.54 -4.88
N ALA A 106 10.49 -15.44 -4.48
CA ALA A 106 10.75 -16.88 -4.32
C ALA A 106 10.19 -17.77 -5.45
N ARG A 107 9.23 -17.32 -6.28
CA ARG A 107 8.69 -18.09 -7.41
C ARG A 107 8.26 -17.18 -8.57
N ALA A 108 8.45 -17.70 -9.79
CA ALA A 108 8.24 -17.11 -11.11
C ALA A 108 7.00 -16.17 -11.28
N PRO A 109 7.06 -15.19 -12.19
CA PRO A 109 6.10 -14.08 -12.26
C PRO A 109 4.70 -14.56 -12.67
N ARG A 110 3.69 -14.18 -11.88
CA ARG A 110 2.27 -14.19 -12.28
C ARG A 110 1.77 -12.76 -12.47
N SER A 111 0.60 -12.66 -13.11
CA SER A 111 0.13 -11.45 -13.78
C SER A 111 0.12 -10.19 -12.88
N PRO A 112 0.61 -9.03 -13.35
CA PRO A 112 0.68 -7.79 -12.55
C PRO A 112 -0.68 -7.15 -12.24
N LEU A 113 -1.78 -7.66 -12.80
CA LEU A 113 -3.06 -6.94 -12.91
C LEU A 113 -4.12 -7.41 -11.92
N GLU A 114 -4.04 -8.65 -11.44
CA GLU A 114 -4.99 -9.20 -10.46
C GLU A 114 -5.04 -8.42 -9.13
N PRO A 115 -3.92 -7.95 -8.55
CA PRO A 115 -3.98 -7.27 -7.26
C PRO A 115 -4.53 -5.84 -7.35
N THR A 116 -4.18 -5.13 -8.43
CA THR A 116 -4.67 -3.77 -8.70
C THR A 116 -6.18 -3.77 -8.99
N LEU A 117 -6.68 -4.76 -9.74
CA LEU A 117 -8.12 -4.90 -9.98
C LEU A 117 -8.89 -5.23 -8.70
N ARG A 118 -8.33 -6.04 -7.79
CA ARG A 118 -8.94 -6.28 -6.47
C ARG A 118 -8.99 -5.02 -5.61
N LEU A 119 -7.93 -4.21 -5.62
CA LEU A 119 -7.89 -2.95 -4.87
C LEU A 119 -8.94 -1.96 -5.40
N ILE A 120 -9.07 -1.83 -6.72
CA ILE A 120 -10.07 -0.97 -7.35
C ILE A 120 -11.49 -1.46 -7.06
N GLY A 121 -11.74 -2.77 -7.21
CA GLY A 121 -13.04 -3.36 -6.89
C GLY A 121 -13.41 -3.23 -5.42
N PHE A 122 -12.42 -3.30 -4.52
CA PHE A 122 -12.62 -3.11 -3.10
C PHE A 122 -12.90 -1.67 -2.72
N VAL A 123 -12.13 -0.71 -3.25
CA VAL A 123 -12.41 0.73 -3.09
C VAL A 123 -13.80 1.09 -3.62
N GLY A 124 -14.21 0.49 -4.75
CA GLY A 124 -15.58 0.62 -5.28
C GLY A 124 -16.64 0.06 -4.33
N PHE A 125 -16.41 -1.13 -3.77
CA PHE A 125 -17.31 -1.74 -2.79
C PHE A 125 -17.44 -0.92 -1.51
N VAL A 126 -16.31 -0.39 -1.00
CA VAL A 126 -16.25 0.48 0.17
C VAL A 126 -16.99 1.79 -0.06
N ALA A 127 -16.85 2.40 -1.24
CA ALA A 127 -17.57 3.62 -1.59
C ALA A 127 -19.10 3.40 -1.64
N SER A 128 -19.58 2.20 -1.98
CA SER A 128 -21.02 1.88 -1.92
C SER A 128 -21.54 1.75 -0.48
N GLY A 129 -20.71 1.34 0.48
CA GLY A 129 -21.10 1.28 1.89
C GLY A 129 -21.33 2.66 2.52
N ALA A 130 -20.55 3.67 2.10
CA ALA A 130 -20.71 5.05 2.54
C ALA A 130 -21.98 5.74 2.00
N ALA A 131 -22.60 5.20 0.95
CA ALA A 131 -23.87 5.72 0.43
C ALA A 131 -25.10 5.26 1.23
N LEU A 132 -24.92 4.37 2.22
CA LEU A 132 -25.97 3.78 3.04
C LEU A 132 -25.93 4.22 4.52
N ALA A 133 -24.95 5.06 4.90
CA ALA A 133 -24.80 5.60 6.26
C ALA A 133 -25.36 7.03 6.37
#